data_AF-A0A8B6Y0X1-F1
#
_entry.id   AF-A0A8B6Y0X1-F1
#
_cell.length_a   1.000
_cell.length_b   1.000
_cell.length_c   1.000
_cell.angle_alpha   90.00
_cell.angle_beta   90.00
_cell.angle_gamma   90.00
#
_symmetry.space_group_name_H-M   'P 1'
#
loop_
_entity.id
_entity.type
_entity.pdbx_description
1 polymer ?
#
loop_
_entity_poly.entity_id
_entity_poly.type
_entity_poly.pdbx_seq_one_letter_code
_entity_poly.pdbx_strand_id
1 'polypeptide(L)'
;MGLYPKADDSRFRYQCFKSAWVLSVLHHGLKFPHDFNGLTTAQMIDGKEVQWTLGAILYRTRFMPLRDMQNMESIHSTKALHSGIWIVFYSGFYPILFICASIAIIFIIIYCRRIRKYSRLPDMYSMQHPILSNYTVLSNKEKAVYDIRVEL
;
A
#
# COMPACT_ATOMS: atom_id res chain seq x y z
N MET A 1 0.38 -43.71 27.54
CA MET A 1 0.83 -43.14 26.24
C MET A 1 0.14 -43.91 25.13
N GLY A 2 -0.59 -43.23 24.24
CA GLY A 2 -1.35 -43.86 23.17
C GLY A 2 -0.48 -44.38 22.02
N LEU A 3 -0.96 -45.40 21.31
CA LEU A 3 -0.24 -46.09 20.24
C LEU A 3 0.06 -45.21 19.00
N TYR A 4 -0.64 -44.08 18.84
CA TYR A 4 -0.50 -43.16 17.72
C TYR A 4 -0.51 -41.67 18.15
N PRO A 5 0.63 -41.13 18.62
CA PRO A 5 0.71 -39.78 19.18
C PRO A 5 0.59 -38.64 18.15
N LYS A 6 0.65 -38.94 16.85
CA LYS A 6 0.56 -37.96 15.74
C LYS A 6 -0.70 -38.11 14.88
N ALA A 7 -1.68 -38.88 15.34
CA ALA A 7 -2.94 -39.07 14.64
C ALA A 7 -4.09 -38.60 15.52
N ASP A 8 -4.84 -37.62 15.03
CA ASP A 8 -6.07 -37.16 15.67
C ASP A 8 -7.16 -38.23 15.53
N ASP A 9 -8.11 -38.28 16.45
CA ASP A 9 -9.20 -39.28 16.47
C ASP A 9 -10.01 -39.28 15.16
N SER A 10 -10.24 -38.10 14.58
CA SER A 10 -10.92 -37.95 13.29
C SER A 10 -10.13 -38.58 12.15
N ARG A 11 -8.79 -38.46 12.17
CA ARG A 11 -7.91 -39.08 11.17
C ARG A 11 -7.93 -40.60 11.29
N PHE A 12 -7.96 -41.11 12.51
CA PHE A 12 -8.01 -42.54 12.80
C PHE A 12 -9.32 -43.18 12.31
N ARG A 13 -10.48 -42.55 12.58
CA ARG A 13 -11.80 -43.07 12.19
C ARG A 13 -11.97 -43.32 10.69
N TYR A 14 -11.34 -42.50 9.84
CA TYR A 14 -11.48 -42.62 8.38
C TYR A 14 -10.28 -43.29 7.69
N GLN A 15 -9.26 -43.71 8.44
CA GLN A 15 -8.03 -44.26 7.86
C GLN A 15 -8.30 -45.50 7.00
N CYS A 16 -9.04 -46.48 7.53
CA CYS A 16 -9.35 -47.72 6.82
C CYS A 16 -10.10 -47.45 5.50
N PHE A 17 -11.09 -46.56 5.54
CA PHE A 17 -11.85 -46.18 4.36
C PHE A 17 -10.98 -45.48 3.31
N LYS A 18 -10.19 -44.48 3.71
CA LYS A 18 -9.31 -43.73 2.81
C LYS A 18 -8.26 -44.64 2.16
N SER A 19 -7.67 -45.55 2.92
CA SER A 19 -6.69 -46.51 2.40
C SER A 19 -7.31 -47.48 1.39
N ALA A 20 -8.45 -48.08 1.71
CA ALA A 20 -9.16 -48.98 0.79
C ALA A 20 -9.60 -48.24 -0.49
N TRP A 21 -10.09 -47.01 -0.35
CA TRP A 21 -10.48 -46.15 -1.47
C TRP A 21 -9.30 -45.85 -2.40
N VAL A 22 -8.16 -45.40 -1.86
CA VAL A 22 -6.96 -45.10 -2.66
C VAL A 22 -6.47 -46.34 -3.41
N LEU A 23 -6.45 -47.50 -2.75
CA LEU A 23 -6.05 -48.76 -3.39
C LEU A 23 -6.99 -49.15 -4.55
N SER A 24 -8.30 -49.01 -4.34
CA SER A 24 -9.31 -49.27 -5.38
C SER A 24 -9.18 -48.31 -6.55
N VAL A 25 -9.06 -47.00 -6.29
CA VAL A 25 -8.86 -45.98 -7.32
C VAL A 25 -7.57 -46.23 -8.11
N LEU A 26 -6.49 -46.65 -7.45
CA LEU A 26 -5.22 -46.90 -8.11
C LEU A 26 -5.26 -48.11 -9.05
N HIS A 27 -5.74 -49.26 -8.55
CA HIS A 27 -5.71 -50.51 -9.33
C HIS A 27 -6.91 -50.69 -10.26
N HIS A 28 -8.11 -50.33 -9.81
CA HIS A 28 -9.33 -50.49 -10.60
C HIS A 28 -9.67 -49.25 -11.42
N GLY A 29 -9.41 -48.04 -10.89
CA GLY A 29 -9.66 -46.78 -11.59
C GLY A 29 -8.58 -46.45 -12.61
N LEU A 30 -7.35 -46.27 -12.14
CA LEU A 30 -6.19 -45.88 -12.94
C LEU A 30 -5.47 -47.07 -13.59
N LYS A 31 -5.94 -48.31 -13.36
CA LYS A 31 -5.44 -49.55 -13.96
C LYS A 31 -3.95 -49.81 -13.71
N PHE A 32 -3.42 -49.39 -12.56
CA PHE A 32 -2.06 -49.74 -12.18
C PHE A 32 -1.97 -51.25 -11.89
N PRO A 33 -0.96 -51.97 -12.40
CA PRO A 33 -0.73 -53.36 -12.04
C PRO A 33 -0.41 -53.48 -10.55
N HIS A 34 -0.80 -54.60 -9.94
CA HIS A 34 -0.56 -54.84 -8.52
C HIS A 34 0.93 -54.93 -8.17
N ASP A 35 1.76 -55.37 -9.12
CA ASP A 35 3.21 -55.56 -8.94
C ASP A 35 4.03 -54.32 -9.36
N PHE A 36 3.43 -53.12 -9.30
CA PHE A 36 4.09 -51.90 -9.73
C PHE A 36 5.02 -51.31 -8.66
N ASN A 37 6.33 -51.47 -8.85
CA ASN A 37 7.36 -50.97 -7.93
C ASN A 37 7.71 -49.48 -8.10
N GLY A 38 7.11 -48.77 -9.07
CA GLY A 38 7.41 -47.36 -9.34
C GLY A 38 6.60 -46.36 -8.51
N LEU A 39 5.70 -46.81 -7.63
CA LEU A 39 4.86 -45.91 -6.85
C LEU A 39 5.59 -45.40 -5.61
N THR A 40 5.97 -44.13 -5.62
CA THR A 40 6.55 -43.46 -4.44
C THR A 40 5.59 -42.38 -3.94
N THR A 41 5.16 -42.47 -2.69
CA THR A 41 4.36 -41.43 -2.04
C THR A 41 5.29 -40.33 -1.52
N ALA A 42 5.10 -39.10 -1.98
CA ALA A 42 5.91 -37.96 -1.56
C ALA A 42 4.99 -36.81 -1.11
N GLN A 43 5.18 -36.34 0.11
CA GLN A 43 4.53 -35.12 0.61
C GLN A 43 5.44 -33.89 0.45
N MET A 44 6.75 -34.11 0.53
CA MET A 44 7.77 -33.08 0.41
C MET A 44 8.85 -33.56 -0.56
N ILE A 45 9.34 -32.66 -1.39
CA ILE A 45 10.50 -32.86 -2.26
C ILE A 45 11.53 -31.79 -1.85
N ASP A 46 12.74 -32.23 -1.47
CA ASP A 46 13.82 -31.34 -1.02
C ASP A 46 13.40 -30.40 0.14
N GLY A 47 12.69 -30.96 1.13
CA GLY A 47 12.18 -30.21 2.29
C GLY A 47 11.06 -29.22 1.99
N LYS A 48 10.57 -29.15 0.75
CA LYS A 48 9.48 -28.26 0.33
C LYS A 48 8.23 -29.07 0.03
N GLU A 49 7.09 -28.57 0.49
CA GLU A 49 5.79 -29.18 0.18
C GLU A 49 5.50 -29.11 -1.32
N VAL A 50 4.98 -30.21 -1.87
CA VAL A 50 4.59 -30.27 -3.28
C VAL A 50 3.23 -29.61 -3.45
N GLN A 51 3.23 -28.35 -3.87
CA GLN A 51 2.00 -27.59 -4.15
C GLN A 51 1.82 -27.35 -5.65
N TRP A 52 0.60 -27.54 -6.16
CA TRP A 52 0.23 -27.28 -7.56
C TRP A 52 0.34 -25.79 -7.93
N THR A 53 0.28 -24.90 -6.95
CA THR A 53 0.42 -23.44 -7.10
C THR A 53 1.79 -23.07 -7.69
N LEU A 54 2.86 -23.74 -7.29
CA LEU A 54 4.21 -23.49 -7.81
C LEU A 54 4.29 -23.77 -9.31
N GLY A 55 3.69 -24.88 -9.76
CA GLY A 55 3.58 -25.22 -11.17
C GLY A 55 2.72 -24.24 -11.96
N ALA A 56 1.63 -23.75 -11.37
CA ALA A 56 0.77 -22.75 -11.98
C ALA A 56 1.48 -21.40 -12.17
N ILE A 57 2.19 -20.92 -11.16
CA ILE A 57 3.01 -19.69 -11.25
C ILE A 57 4.08 -19.89 -12.33
N LEU A 58 4.82 -21.00 -12.29
CA LEU A 58 5.84 -21.31 -13.27
C LEU A 58 5.28 -21.34 -14.69
N TYR A 59 4.06 -21.87 -14.90
CA TYR A 59 3.38 -21.86 -16.19
C TYR A 59 3.05 -20.44 -16.66
N ARG A 60 2.58 -19.58 -15.76
CA ARG A 60 2.22 -18.20 -16.09
C ARG A 60 3.44 -17.33 -16.37
N THR A 61 4.58 -17.61 -15.73
CA THR A 61 5.82 -16.84 -15.90
C THR A 61 6.76 -17.37 -16.99
N ARG A 62 6.35 -18.35 -17.81
CA ARG A 62 7.23 -18.97 -18.83
C ARG A 62 7.83 -18.00 -19.85
N PHE A 63 7.16 -16.88 -20.12
CA PHE A 63 7.63 -15.87 -21.09
C PHE A 63 8.40 -14.71 -20.45
N MET A 64 8.55 -14.70 -19.13
CA MET A 64 9.34 -13.69 -18.43
C MET A 64 10.81 -13.64 -18.91
N PRO A 65 11.54 -14.76 -19.08
CA PRO A 65 12.94 -14.70 -19.56
C PRO A 65 13.07 -14.25 -21.02
N LEU A 66 12.03 -14.42 -21.85
CA LEU A 66 12.04 -13.99 -23.25
C LEU A 66 11.89 -12.47 -23.39
N ARG A 67 11.11 -11.85 -22.51
CA ARG A 67 10.93 -10.39 -22.49
C ARG A 67 12.22 -9.66 -22.14
N ASP A 68 13.04 -10.21 -21.25
CA ASP A 68 14.31 -9.60 -20.86
C ASP A 68 15.37 -9.72 -21.97
N MET A 69 15.39 -10.83 -22.72
CA MET A 69 16.26 -10.99 -23.89
C MET A 69 15.91 -10.02 -25.02
N GLN A 70 14.62 -9.85 -25.34
CA GLN A 70 14.17 -8.92 -26.38
C GLN A 70 14.36 -7.45 -25.97
N ASN A 71 14.24 -7.15 -24.67
CA ASN A 71 14.58 -5.83 -24.14
C ASN A 71 16.08 -5.54 -24.26
N MET A 72 16.97 -6.52 -24.11
CA MET A 72 18.40 -6.30 -24.29
C MET A 72 18.76 -5.92 -25.73
N GLU A 73 18.10 -6.54 -26.72
CA GLU A 73 18.24 -6.20 -28.13
C GLU A 73 17.63 -4.81 -28.46
N SER A 74 16.47 -4.49 -27.88
CA SER A 74 15.83 -3.18 -28.04
C SER A 74 16.56 -2.06 -27.27
N ILE A 75 17.27 -2.34 -26.18
CA ILE A 75 18.14 -1.39 -25.46
C ILE A 75 19.28 -0.90 -26.36
N HIS A 76 19.80 -1.76 -27.24
CA HIS A 76 20.83 -1.35 -28.19
C HIS A 76 20.26 -0.38 -29.26
N SER A 77 19.00 -0.58 -29.69
CA SER A 77 18.31 0.30 -30.65
C SER A 77 17.69 1.57 -30.01
N THR A 78 17.30 1.54 -28.75
CA THR A 78 16.62 2.66 -28.06
C THR A 78 17.58 3.75 -27.59
N LYS A 79 18.90 3.54 -27.53
CA LYS A 79 19.85 4.64 -27.28
C LYS A 79 19.77 5.74 -28.34
N ALA A 80 19.43 5.40 -29.58
CA ALA A 80 19.21 6.38 -30.66
C ALA A 80 17.88 7.14 -30.50
N LEU A 81 16.83 6.47 -30.02
CA LEU A 81 15.49 7.06 -29.86
C LEU A 81 15.35 7.89 -28.57
N HIS A 82 16.01 7.47 -27.49
CA HIS A 82 16.04 8.18 -26.20
C HIS A 82 16.56 9.61 -26.40
N SER A 83 17.63 9.80 -27.20
CA SER A 83 18.16 11.12 -27.55
C SER A 83 17.09 12.10 -28.09
N GLY A 84 16.17 11.63 -28.95
CA GLY A 84 15.10 12.47 -29.49
C GLY A 84 13.99 12.79 -28.49
N ILE A 85 13.72 11.90 -27.53
CA ILE A 85 12.69 12.07 -26.51
C ILE A 85 13.10 13.12 -25.47
N TRP A 86 14.35 13.12 -24.99
CA TRP A 86 14.82 14.14 -24.03
C TRP A 86 14.74 15.57 -24.59
N ILE A 87 14.96 15.74 -25.90
CA ILE A 87 14.86 17.04 -26.59
C ILE A 87 13.42 17.59 -26.57
N VAL A 88 12.41 16.73 -26.74
CA VAL A 88 10.99 17.14 -26.73
C VAL A 88 10.49 17.44 -25.31
N PHE A 89 10.88 16.63 -24.32
CA PHE A 89 10.47 16.82 -22.92
C PHE A 89 11.08 18.07 -22.27
N TYR A 90 12.34 18.40 -22.57
CA TYR A 90 12.98 19.63 -22.06
C TYR A 90 12.50 20.91 -22.75
N SER A 91 12.13 20.84 -24.03
CA SER A 91 11.82 22.04 -24.83
C SER A 91 10.38 22.55 -24.64
N GLY A 92 9.38 21.68 -24.47
CA GLY A 92 7.96 22.09 -24.44
C GLY A 92 7.31 22.10 -23.06
N PHE A 93 7.48 21.03 -22.27
CA PHE A 93 6.66 20.81 -21.08
C PHE A 93 7.14 21.57 -19.84
N TYR A 94 8.46 21.60 -19.63
CA TYR A 94 9.08 22.31 -18.49
C TYR A 94 8.83 23.83 -18.49
N PRO A 95 8.98 24.57 -19.61
CA PRO A 95 8.72 26.01 -19.59
C PRO A 95 7.25 26.35 -19.35
N ILE A 96 6.30 25.53 -19.82
CA ILE A 96 4.85 25.76 -19.61
C ILE A 96 4.48 25.63 -18.13
N LEU A 97 4.99 24.61 -17.44
CA LEU A 97 4.76 24.43 -16.00
C LEU A 97 5.35 25.57 -15.18
N PHE A 98 6.56 26.02 -15.53
CA PHE A 98 7.22 27.13 -14.85
C PHE A 98 6.45 28.46 -15.03
N ILE A 99 5.95 28.72 -16.24
CA ILE A 99 5.11 29.88 -16.52
C ILE A 99 3.81 29.81 -15.71
N CYS A 100 3.13 28.67 -15.70
CA CYS A 100 1.89 28.49 -14.93
C CYS A 100 2.11 28.72 -13.42
N ALA A 101 3.18 28.16 -12.85
CA ALA A 101 3.52 28.33 -11.44
C ALA A 101 3.83 29.80 -11.09
N SER A 102 4.58 30.50 -11.95
CA SER A 102 4.91 31.92 -11.72
C SER A 102 3.67 32.82 -11.74
N ILE A 103 2.72 32.57 -12.66
CA ILE A 103 1.43 33.27 -12.72
C ILE A 103 0.65 33.06 -11.42
N ALA A 104 0.52 31.81 -10.96
CA ALA A 104 -0.17 31.50 -9.71
C ALA A 104 0.45 32.22 -8.49
N ILE A 105 1.79 32.22 -8.40
CA ILE A 105 2.52 32.93 -7.34
C ILE A 105 2.25 34.44 -7.40
N ILE A 106 2.25 35.05 -8.59
CA ILE A 106 1.94 36.47 -8.76
C ILE A 106 0.53 36.79 -8.28
N PHE A 107 -0.46 35.97 -8.61
CA PHE A 107 -1.83 36.13 -8.09
C PHE A 107 -1.89 36.05 -6.57
N ILE A 108 -1.20 35.09 -5.97
CA ILE A 108 -1.10 34.95 -4.51
C ILE A 108 -0.45 36.18 -3.89
N ILE A 109 0.63 36.69 -4.48
CA ILE A 109 1.32 37.90 -4.00
C ILE A 109 0.39 39.12 -4.12
N ILE A 110 -0.31 39.30 -5.24
CA ILE A 110 -1.26 40.40 -5.44
C ILE A 110 -2.40 40.30 -4.42
N TYR A 111 -2.94 39.10 -4.20
CA TYR A 111 -3.98 38.84 -3.20
C TYR A 111 -3.51 39.21 -1.80
N CYS A 112 -2.33 38.75 -1.39
CA CYS A 112 -1.71 39.09 -0.11
C CYS A 112 -1.43 40.59 0.02
N ARG A 113 -0.93 41.24 -1.04
CA ARG A 113 -0.69 42.69 -1.04
C ARG A 113 -1.99 43.49 -0.99
N ARG A 114 -3.05 43.03 -1.67
CA ARG A 114 -4.38 43.63 -1.63
C ARG A 114 -4.97 43.55 -0.23
N ILE A 115 -4.88 42.39 0.42
CA ILE A 115 -5.30 42.24 1.83
C ILE A 115 -4.48 43.15 2.72
N ARG A 116 -3.14 43.18 2.58
CA ARG A 116 -2.26 44.07 3.35
C ARG A 116 -2.60 45.55 3.16
N LYS A 117 -3.07 45.94 1.96
CA LYS A 117 -3.51 47.31 1.65
C LYS A 117 -4.87 47.63 2.26
N TYR A 118 -5.81 46.69 2.29
CA TYR A 118 -7.07 46.85 3.01
C TYR A 118 -6.88 46.92 4.53
N SER A 119 -5.95 46.15 5.08
CA SER A 119 -5.53 46.29 6.49
C SER A 119 -4.66 47.53 6.77
N ARG A 120 -4.35 48.34 5.75
CA ARG A 120 -3.74 49.67 5.88
C ARG A 120 -4.72 50.84 5.68
N LEU A 121 -5.99 50.61 5.31
CA LEU A 121 -7.05 51.58 5.61
C LEU A 121 -7.38 51.42 7.11
N PRO A 122 -7.43 52.52 7.86
CA PRO A 122 -7.20 52.53 9.30
C PRO A 122 -8.37 51.91 10.07
N ASP A 123 -8.02 51.27 11.18
CA ASP A 123 -8.84 51.12 12.39
C ASP A 123 -10.26 50.54 12.27
N MET A 124 -10.33 49.25 11.95
CA MET A 124 -11.42 48.38 12.43
C MET A 124 -10.99 47.54 13.65
N TYR A 125 -10.00 48.00 14.42
CA TYR A 125 -9.76 47.54 15.79
C TYR A 125 -10.63 48.31 16.81
N SER A 126 -11.36 49.36 16.39
CA SER A 126 -12.18 50.18 17.30
C SER A 126 -13.53 49.55 17.67
N MET A 127 -13.94 48.43 17.05
CA MET A 127 -15.17 47.70 17.43
C MET A 127 -14.97 46.45 18.28
N GLN A 128 -13.74 46.15 18.73
CA GLN A 128 -13.51 45.10 19.75
C GLN A 128 -13.24 45.67 21.15
N HIS A 129 -12.99 46.98 21.27
CA HIS A 129 -12.69 47.63 22.54
C HIS A 129 -13.83 47.67 23.58
N PRO A 130 -15.14 47.67 23.27
CA PRO A 130 -16.15 47.56 24.32
C PRO A 130 -16.31 46.12 24.85
N ILE A 131 -16.02 45.10 24.04
CA ILE A 131 -16.22 43.69 24.43
C ILE A 131 -15.04 43.20 25.30
N LEU A 132 -13.80 43.54 24.94
CA LEU A 132 -12.64 43.16 25.75
C LEU A 132 -12.56 43.96 27.06
N SER A 133 -12.99 45.23 27.07
CA SER A 133 -13.08 46.04 28.29
C SER A 133 -14.13 45.49 29.26
N ASN A 134 -15.31 45.11 28.77
CA ASN A 134 -16.35 44.52 29.62
C ASN A 134 -15.94 43.13 30.14
N TYR A 135 -15.26 42.32 29.35
CA TYR A 135 -14.78 41.00 29.80
C TYR A 135 -13.66 41.10 30.85
N THR A 136 -12.73 42.05 30.70
CA THR A 136 -11.68 42.28 31.70
C THR A 136 -12.22 42.90 32.99
N VAL A 137 -13.20 43.80 32.91
CA VAL A 137 -13.87 44.36 34.10
C VAL A 137 -14.70 43.31 34.84
N LEU A 138 -15.43 42.43 34.12
CA LEU A 138 -16.14 41.30 34.73
C LEU A 138 -15.18 40.31 35.37
N SER A 139 -14.09 39.94 34.68
CA SER A 139 -13.07 39.02 35.22
C SER A 139 -12.37 39.60 36.45
N ASN A 140 -12.10 40.91 36.49
CA ASN A 140 -11.48 41.56 37.64
C ASN A 140 -12.44 41.70 38.84
N LYS A 141 -13.74 41.94 38.60
CA LYS A 141 -14.75 41.91 39.67
C LYS A 141 -14.92 40.51 40.27
N GLU A 142 -14.90 39.47 39.44
CA GLU A 142 -15.02 38.09 39.90
C GLU A 142 -13.82 37.70 40.78
N LYS A 143 -12.59 38.05 40.37
CA LYS A 143 -11.38 37.78 41.15
C LYS A 143 -11.35 38.50 42.50
N ALA A 144 -11.80 39.75 42.57
CA ALA A 144 -11.84 40.50 43.83
C ALA A 144 -12.85 39.92 44.84
N VAL A 145 -13.96 39.35 44.38
CA VAL A 145 -14.95 38.70 45.26
C VAL A 145 -14.44 37.38 45.83
N TYR A 146 -13.63 36.63 45.07
CA TYR A 146 -12.99 35.43 45.59
C TYR A 146 -11.87 35.74 46.58
N ASP A 147 -11.08 36.79 46.33
CA ASP A 147 -9.97 37.20 47.20
C ASP A 147 -10.49 37.65 48.59
N ILE A 148 -11.59 38.41 48.64
CA ILE A 148 -12.23 38.83 49.90
C ILE A 148 -12.84 37.65 50.67
N ARG A 149 -13.23 36.56 49.99
CA ARG A 149 -13.78 35.37 50.65
C ARG A 149 -12.70 34.46 51.27
N VAL A 150 -11.43 34.62 50.87
CA VAL A 150 -10.31 33.82 51.40
C VAL A 150 -9.68 34.47 52.65
N GLU A 151 -9.92 35.76 52.87
CA GLU A 151 -9.38 36.56 53.99
C GLU A 151 -10.36 36.72 55.18
N LEU A 152 -11.43 35.90 55.27
CA LEU A 152 -12.35 35.85 56.43
C LEU A 152 -12.44 34.46 57.06
#